data_AF-A0A075HIJ7-F1
#
_entry.id   AF-A0A075HIJ7-F1
#
_cell.length_a   1.000
_cell.length_b   1.000
_cell.length_c   1.000
_cell.angle_alpha   90.00
_cell.angle_beta   90.00
_cell.angle_gamma   90.00
#
_symmetry.space_group_name_H-M   'P 1'
#
loop_
_entity.id
_entity.type
_entity.pdbx_description
1 polymer ?
#
loop_
_entity_poly.entity_id
_entity_poly.type
_entity_poly.pdbx_seq_one_letter_code
_entity_poly.pdbx_strand_id
1 'polypeptide(L)' 'MPGKRIRAFGKAPDFMSVESMVQGMIDALTDALGDAAKHDRGNSAAGTRVRKAMQSCKGCAQDVRKQVQSDKNTR' A
#
# COMPACT_ATOMS: atom_id res chain seq x y z
N MET A 1 9.58 -4.65 48.84
CA MET A 1 8.55 -4.06 47.95
C MET A 1 8.74 -4.63 46.55
N PRO A 2 7.75 -5.30 45.94
CA PRO A 2 7.92 -5.87 44.61
C PRO A 2 7.75 -4.78 43.54
N GLY A 3 8.79 -4.57 42.75
CA GLY A 3 8.80 -3.64 41.61
C GLY A 3 7.80 -4.08 40.54
N LYS A 4 6.89 -3.17 40.17
CA LYS A 4 5.92 -3.39 39.09
C LYS A 4 6.66 -3.54 37.76
N ARG A 5 6.61 -4.75 37.21
CA ARG A 5 6.97 -5.05 35.81
C ARG A 5 5.92 -4.42 34.91
N ILE A 6 6.24 -3.28 34.30
CA ILE A 6 5.43 -2.70 33.22
C ILE A 6 5.63 -3.59 32.01
N ARG A 7 4.59 -4.34 31.63
CA ARG A 7 4.53 -5.06 30.36
C ARG A 7 4.24 -4.03 29.27
N ALA A 8 5.22 -3.77 28.41
CA ALA A 8 4.95 -3.10 27.14
C ALA A 8 4.07 -4.04 26.31
N PHE A 9 2.78 -3.71 26.17
CA PHE A 9 1.92 -4.37 25.21
C PHE A 9 2.40 -3.97 23.82
N GLY A 10 3.14 -4.87 23.17
CA GLY A 10 3.45 -4.75 21.75
C GLY A 10 2.15 -4.67 20.98
N LYS A 11 1.96 -3.57 20.25
CA LYS A 11 0.85 -3.40 19.31
C LYS A 11 0.93 -4.57 18.32
N ALA A 12 -0.11 -5.41 18.28
CA ALA A 12 -0.22 -6.46 17.28
C ALA A 12 -0.12 -5.83 15.88
N PRO A 13 0.46 -6.52 14.88
CA PRO A 13 0.45 -6.01 13.52
C PRO A 13 -1.00 -5.80 13.11
N ASP A 14 -1.38 -4.54 12.86
CA ASP A 14 -2.70 -4.20 12.35
C ASP A 14 -2.87 -4.97 11.03
N PHE A 15 -3.66 -6.05 11.04
CA PHE A 15 -4.06 -6.72 9.80
C PHE A 15 -4.80 -5.67 8.97
N MET A 16 -4.15 -5.15 7.93
CA MET A 16 -4.78 -4.20 7.01
C MET A 16 -5.96 -4.90 6.35
N SER A 17 -7.15 -4.31 6.47
CA SER A 17 -8.32 -4.80 5.75
C SER A 17 -8.06 -4.71 4.24
N VAL A 18 -8.68 -5.61 3.48
CA VAL A 18 -8.65 -5.56 2.01
C VAL A 18 -9.10 -4.18 1.50
N GLU A 19 -10.10 -3.58 2.14
CA GLU A 19 -10.56 -2.21 1.88
C GLU A 19 -9.43 -1.19 2.02
N SER A 20 -8.70 -1.21 3.14
CA SER A 20 -7.56 -0.30 3.39
C SER A 20 -6.45 -0.49 2.36
N MET A 21 -6.18 -1.72 1.93
CA MET A 21 -5.18 -2.01 0.90
C MET A 21 -5.58 -1.43 -0.46
N VAL A 22 -6.86 -1.56 -0.82
CA VAL A 22 -7.41 -0.99 -2.06
C VAL A 22 -7.40 0.54 -1.99
N GLN A 23 -7.76 1.13 -0.85
CA GLN A 23 -7.69 2.58 -0.68
C GLN A 23 -6.27 3.12 -0.88
N GLY A 24 -5.25 2.45 -0.32
CA GLY A 24 -3.85 2.85 -0.53
C GLY A 24 -3.41 2.78 -2.00
N MET A 25 -3.97 1.86 -2.80
CA MET A 25 -3.74 1.86 -4.24
C MET A 25 -4.38 3.05 -4.94
N ILE A 26 -5.60 3.43 -4.54
CA ILE A 26 -6.30 4.59 -5.12
C ILE A 26 -5.51 5.87 -4.84
N ASP A 27 -5.02 6.04 -3.62
CA ASP A 27 -4.22 7.22 -3.24
C ASP A 27 -2.95 7.31 -4.08
N ALA A 28 -2.20 6.19 -4.21
CA ALA A 28 -0.99 6.13 -5.02
C ALA A 28 -1.24 6.41 -6.51
N LEU A 29 -2.36 5.95 -7.05
CA LEU A 29 -2.76 6.23 -8.44
C LEU A 29 -3.16 7.70 -8.61
N THR A 30 -3.84 8.29 -7.63
CA THR A 30 -4.25 9.69 -7.64
C THR A 30 -3.04 10.62 -7.63
N ASP A 31 -2.04 10.32 -6.78
CA ASP A 31 -0.78 11.07 -6.73
C ASP A 31 -0.01 11.00 -8.06
N ALA A 32 -0.10 9.87 -8.77
CA ALA A 32 0.57 9.70 -10.06
C ALA A 32 -0.03 10.57 -11.18
N LEU A 33 -1.27 11.06 -11.06
CA LEU A 33 -1.94 11.86 -12.09
C LEU A 33 -1.17 13.15 -12.41
N GLY A 34 -0.60 13.79 -11.39
CA GLY A 34 0.18 15.01 -11.58
C GLY A 34 1.45 14.79 -12.40
N ASP A 35 2.08 13.62 -12.27
CA ASP A 35 3.24 13.25 -13.06
C ASP A 35 2.85 12.75 -14.45
N ALA A 36 1.72 12.06 -14.60
CA ALA A 36 1.18 11.69 -15.90
C ALA A 36 0.92 12.93 -16.77
N ALA A 37 0.23 13.93 -16.23
CA ALA A 37 -0.04 15.18 -16.94
C ALA A 37 1.23 15.97 -17.29
N LYS A 38 2.32 15.82 -16.53
CA LYS A 38 3.63 16.41 -16.88
C LYS A 38 4.33 15.58 -17.97
N HIS A 39 4.21 14.26 -17.92
CA HIS A 39 4.78 13.36 -18.90
C HIS A 39 4.19 13.56 -20.30
N ASP A 40 2.87 13.73 -20.39
CA ASP A 40 2.16 14.03 -21.65
C ASP A 40 2.67 15.32 -22.32
N ARG A 41 3.27 16.21 -21.54
CA ARG A 41 3.93 17.46 -21.99
C ARG A 41 5.42 17.32 -22.24
N GLY A 42 5.94 16.08 -22.36
CA GLY A 42 7.33 15.79 -22.70
C GLY A 42 8.30 15.69 -21.51
N ASN A 43 7.81 15.72 -20.26
CA ASN A 43 8.69 15.56 -19.10
C ASN A 43 9.09 14.09 -18.88
N SER A 44 10.29 13.72 -19.30
CA SER A 44 10.82 12.34 -19.16
C SER A 44 11.02 11.88 -17.71
N ALA A 45 11.37 12.79 -16.80
CA ALA A 45 11.54 12.46 -15.38
C ALA A 45 10.19 12.14 -14.72
N ALA A 46 9.13 12.86 -15.11
CA ALA A 46 7.76 12.57 -14.68
C ALA A 46 7.30 11.19 -15.18
N GLY A 47 7.59 10.85 -16.44
CA GLY A 47 7.32 9.51 -16.97
C GLY A 47 8.03 8.39 -16.19
N THR A 48 9.26 8.64 -15.74
CA THR A 48 9.98 7.70 -14.87
C THR A 48 9.29 7.50 -13.51
N ARG A 49 8.73 8.56 -12.92
CA ARG A 49 7.97 8.47 -11.67
C ARG A 49 6.65 7.74 -11.85
N VAL A 50 5.89 8.03 -12.91
CA VAL A 50 4.67 7.27 -13.27
C VAL A 50 4.98 5.78 -13.41
N ARG A 51 6.03 5.43 -14.16
CA ARG A 51 6.43 4.02 -14.33
C ARG A 51 6.70 3.33 -12.99
N LYS A 52 7.44 3.98 -12.08
CA LYS A 52 7.72 3.46 -10.74
C LYS A 52 6.44 3.31 -9.90
N ALA A 53 5.56 4.31 -9.93
CA ALA A 53 4.27 4.26 -9.24
C ALA A 53 3.42 3.08 -9.73
N MET A 54 3.35 2.84 -11.05
CA MET A 54 2.63 1.70 -11.62
C MET A 54 3.24 0.36 -11.23
N GLN A 55 4.58 0.26 -11.18
CA GLN A 55 5.25 -0.94 -10.69
C GLN A 55 4.89 -1.24 -9.23
N SER A 56 4.83 -0.22 -8.38
CA SER A 56 4.40 -0.37 -6.99
C SER A 56 2.93 -0.79 -6.90
N CYS A 57 2.04 -0.14 -7.69
CA CYS A 57 0.61 -0.49 -7.72
C CYS A 57 0.38 -1.94 -8.15
N LYS A 58 1.17 -2.46 -9.10
CA LYS A 58 1.15 -3.89 -9.46
C LYS A 58 1.48 -4.77 -8.25
N GLY A 59 2.47 -4.39 -7.45
CA GLY A 59 2.82 -5.09 -6.21
C GLY A 59 1.65 -5.11 -5.23
N CYS A 60 1.10 -3.93 -4.91
CA CYS A 60 -0.04 -3.78 -4.01
C CYS A 60 -1.26 -4.62 -4.47
N ALA A 61 -1.56 -4.62 -5.78
CA ALA A 61 -2.65 -5.42 -6.34
C ALA A 61 -2.44 -6.94 -6.13
N GLN A 62 -1.20 -7.42 -6.24
CA GLN A 62 -0.88 -8.82 -5.96
C GLN A 62 -1.06 -9.14 -4.48
N ASP A 63 -0.73 -8.23 -3.59
CA ASP A 63 -0.88 -8.44 -2.16
C ASP A 63 -2.35 -8.43 -1.74
N VAL A 64 -3.17 -7.54 -2.31
CA VAL A 64 -4.64 -7.58 -2.17
C VAL A 64 -5.18 -8.95 -2.60
N ARG A 65 -4.77 -9.46 -3.77
CA ARG A 65 -5.20 -10.78 -4.27
C ARG A 65 -4.83 -11.90 -3.30
N LYS A 66 -3.60 -11.90 -2.78
CA LYS A 66 -3.13 -12.90 -1.81
C LYS A 66 -3.93 -12.83 -0.52
N GLN A 67 -4.22 -11.62 -0.02
CA GLN A 67 -5.00 -11.43 1.20
C GLN A 67 -6.39 -12.02 1.06
N VAL A 68 -7.11 -11.70 -0.03
CA VAL A 68 -8.43 -12.28 -0.32
C VAL A 68 -8.39 -13.81 -0.39
N GLN A 69 -7.35 -14.37 -1.01
CA GLN A 69 -7.19 -15.83 -1.08
C GLN A 69 -6.91 -16.44 0.30
N SER A 70 -6.13 -15.77 1.14
CA SER A 70 -5.86 -16.18 2.52
C SER A 70 -7.13 -16.16 3.36
N ASP A 71 -7.93 -15.11 3.24
CA ASP A 71 -9.22 -14.98 3.95
C ASP A 71 -10.20 -16.08 3.54
N LYS A 72 -10.20 -16.48 2.26
CA LYS A 72 -11.00 -17.61 1.78
C LYS A 72 -10.54 -18.94 2.38
N ASN A 73 -9.23 -19.16 2.48
CA ASN A 73 -8.67 -20.44 2.93
C ASN A 73 -8.73 -20.63 4.46
N THR A 74 -9.00 -19.56 5.21
CA THR A 74 -9.06 -19.55 6.68
C THR A 74 -10.49 -19.52 7.23
N ARG A 75 -11.49 -19.43 6.35
CA ARG A 75 -12.91 -19.63 6.65
C ARG A 75 -13.32 -21.07 6.33
#